data_AF-A0A519TP64-F1
#
_entry.id   AF-A0A519TP64-F1
#
_cell.length_a   1.000
_cell.length_b   1.000
_cell.length_c   1.000
_cell.angle_alpha   90.00
_cell.angle_beta   90.00
_cell.angle_gamma   90.00
#
_symmetry.space_group_name_H-M   'P 1'
#
loop_
_entity.id
_entity.type
_entity.pdbx_description
1 polymer ?
#
loop_
_entity_poly.entity_id
_entity_poly.type
_entity_poly.pdbx_seq_one_letter_code
_entity_poly.pdbx_strand_id
1 'polypeptide(L)'
;MKKIIYLMLLVTAFNTSCKKSSTEGGTETPTNPTSDLPAGAKDGVAFINNGTSAIVTLYAPGKNSVSLIGEFNDWSATASVMKKTSDGNTWWIQINNLNPNTEYAYQFYVDGNLKVADPYSEKVLDPENDKYIAVIMDMVLNHSFGQSPMVQLYFDGTKPTSNNPWFNVDAKHPFNVGYDFNHESAATKKFSKDVIKFWMQQYKIDGFRFDLSKGFTQTQSSGDDVFRKYDASRVAIWKDYNSYIKSIDPNNFYVILEHFAEESEEKVLADDGMMLWNNLNYNMNEATMGWITNSNFQWGFYANHGFSKSENLVSYGESHDEERLNFKNFTYGNASGSYIIKGNLATSLKREEMAAAFLFAIPGPKMVWQFGELGYDVNIDFNGRTGEKPIRWEYFNEPNRKALYDVYAKLIKLKRNNSIFNSTSSTYNLTSGVKYIKLVEGTNTVVFVGNFDVVNQNANIDFGSSGTWLDAFGSSISLTSNSYNKTLAPGEYHVFSKVALK
;
A
#
# COMPACT_ATOMS: atom_id res chain seq x y z
N MET A 1 -52.41 43.18 -13.70
CA MET A 1 -52.15 42.28 -14.85
C MET A 1 -50.90 41.45 -14.57
N LYS A 2 -50.84 40.25 -15.13
CA LYS A 2 -50.09 39.06 -14.68
C LYS A 2 -48.56 39.16 -14.76
N LYS A 3 -47.94 38.33 -13.90
CA LYS A 3 -46.50 38.01 -13.63
C LYS A 3 -45.67 37.55 -14.84
N ILE A 4 -44.33 37.60 -14.68
CA ILE A 4 -43.25 36.59 -14.95
C ILE A 4 -41.92 37.35 -15.18
N ILE A 5 -40.99 37.51 -14.23
CA ILE A 5 -39.85 36.67 -13.76
C ILE A 5 -39.05 35.94 -14.85
N TYR A 6 -37.75 36.25 -14.98
CA TYR A 6 -36.72 35.24 -15.21
C TYR A 6 -35.48 35.51 -14.36
N LEU A 7 -35.36 34.70 -13.30
CA LEU A 7 -34.15 34.45 -12.52
C LEU A 7 -33.50 33.19 -13.12
N MET A 8 -32.22 33.28 -13.42
CA MET A 8 -31.41 32.19 -13.97
C MET A 8 -31.15 31.17 -12.84
N LEU A 9 -31.71 29.96 -12.98
CA LEU A 9 -31.56 28.84 -12.04
C LEU A 9 -30.59 27.80 -12.62
N LEU A 10 -29.73 27.27 -11.74
CA LEU A 10 -28.93 26.06 -11.97
C LEU A 10 -29.79 24.91 -12.52
N VAL A 11 -29.36 24.30 -13.62
CA VAL A 11 -29.72 22.92 -13.98
C VAL A 11 -28.45 22.19 -14.41
N THR A 12 -28.04 21.24 -13.56
CA THR A 12 -27.05 20.21 -13.83
C THR A 12 -27.55 19.30 -14.95
N ALA A 13 -26.64 19.00 -15.88
CA ALA A 13 -26.91 18.14 -17.02
C ALA A 13 -27.19 16.70 -16.58
N PHE A 14 -28.31 16.17 -17.08
CA PHE A 14 -28.65 14.75 -17.07
C PHE A 14 -27.63 13.96 -17.90
N ASN A 15 -26.98 12.97 -17.29
CA ASN A 15 -26.45 11.83 -18.03
C ASN A 15 -27.61 10.85 -18.27
N THR A 16 -27.94 10.68 -19.54
CA THR A 16 -28.85 9.66 -20.04
C THR A 16 -28.22 8.28 -19.88
N SER A 17 -28.66 7.50 -18.90
CA SER A 17 -28.45 6.06 -18.89
C SER A 17 -29.55 5.39 -19.70
N CYS A 18 -29.16 4.56 -20.68
CA CYS A 18 -30.07 3.72 -21.44
C CYS A 18 -30.89 2.82 -20.51
N LYS A 19 -32.20 3.03 -20.49
CA LYS A 19 -33.17 2.10 -19.88
C LYS A 19 -33.11 0.77 -20.61
N LYS A 20 -32.50 -0.25 -19.98
CA LYS A 20 -32.99 -1.62 -20.14
C LYS A 20 -34.15 -1.76 -19.16
N SER A 21 -35.33 -2.08 -19.71
CA SER A 21 -36.55 -2.29 -18.94
C SER A 21 -36.38 -3.45 -17.95
N SER A 22 -36.08 -3.14 -16.69
CA SER A 22 -36.49 -3.99 -15.57
C SER A 22 -37.71 -3.34 -14.95
N THR A 23 -38.82 -4.07 -14.97
CA THR A 23 -40.03 -3.77 -14.21
C THR A 23 -39.70 -3.65 -12.73
N GLU A 24 -39.49 -2.43 -12.22
CA GLU A 24 -39.53 -2.13 -10.79
C GLU A 24 -41.00 -2.19 -10.35
N GLY A 25 -41.39 -3.35 -9.81
CA GLY A 25 -42.56 -3.43 -8.94
C GLY A 25 -42.28 -2.64 -7.67
N GLY A 26 -43.28 -1.93 -7.16
CA GLY A 26 -43.19 -1.26 -5.87
C GLY A 26 -42.72 -2.24 -4.80
N THR A 27 -41.63 -1.92 -4.11
CA THR A 27 -41.10 -2.77 -3.06
C THR A 27 -42.04 -2.71 -1.85
N GLU A 28 -42.82 -3.77 -1.67
CA GLU A 28 -43.55 -4.01 -0.42
C GLU A 28 -42.53 -4.05 0.73
N THR A 29 -42.69 -3.14 1.70
CA THR A 29 -41.94 -3.21 2.96
C THR A 29 -42.47 -4.40 3.75
N PRO A 30 -41.67 -5.46 3.98
CA PRO A 30 -42.14 -6.61 4.73
C PRO A 30 -42.46 -6.21 6.16
N THR A 31 -43.50 -6.80 6.75
CA THR A 31 -43.82 -6.58 8.16
C THR A 31 -42.86 -7.42 9.02
N ASN A 32 -42.00 -6.74 9.78
CA ASN A 32 -41.06 -7.40 10.68
C ASN A 32 -41.77 -7.94 11.94
N PRO A 33 -41.63 -9.24 12.26
CA PRO A 33 -42.19 -9.81 13.49
C PRO A 33 -41.45 -9.31 14.74
N THR A 34 -42.13 -9.28 15.90
CA THR A 34 -41.51 -8.92 17.19
C THR A 34 -41.15 -10.16 18.00
N SER A 35 -39.91 -10.23 18.51
CA SER A 35 -39.42 -11.30 19.40
C SER A 35 -38.15 -10.87 20.11
N ASP A 36 -37.98 -11.27 21.37
CA ASP A 36 -36.74 -11.07 22.11
C ASP A 36 -35.58 -11.86 21.50
N LEU A 37 -34.34 -11.46 21.85
CA LEU A 37 -33.12 -12.09 21.36
C LEU A 37 -33.02 -13.54 21.85
N PRO A 38 -32.58 -14.48 20.97
CA PRO A 38 -32.29 -15.84 21.39
C PRO A 38 -31.03 -15.88 22.27
N ALA A 39 -30.93 -16.93 23.10
CA ALA A 39 -29.73 -17.14 23.91
C ALA A 39 -28.48 -17.33 23.02
N GLY A 40 -27.36 -16.74 23.42
CA GLY A 40 -26.11 -16.79 22.64
C GLY A 40 -25.98 -15.74 21.53
N ALA A 41 -26.99 -14.89 21.34
CA ALA A 41 -26.84 -13.70 20.49
C ALA A 41 -25.79 -12.75 21.09
N LYS A 42 -25.02 -12.11 20.21
CA LYS A 42 -24.11 -10.98 20.50
C LYS A 42 -24.23 -9.95 19.38
N ASP A 43 -23.60 -8.80 19.56
CA ASP A 43 -23.44 -7.80 18.52
C ASP A 43 -22.75 -8.40 17.28
N GLY A 44 -23.31 -8.12 16.09
CA GLY A 44 -22.86 -8.69 14.82
C GLY A 44 -23.29 -10.14 14.64
N VAL A 45 -22.34 -11.01 14.29
CA VAL A 45 -22.60 -12.43 13.95
C VAL A 45 -22.19 -13.37 15.08
N ALA A 46 -23.13 -14.19 15.55
CA ALA A 46 -22.89 -15.30 16.47
C ALA A 46 -23.11 -16.64 15.76
N PHE A 47 -22.02 -17.35 15.43
CA PHE A 47 -22.11 -18.70 14.89
C PHE A 47 -22.54 -19.69 15.98
N ILE A 48 -23.50 -20.55 15.65
CA ILE A 48 -24.02 -21.62 16.50
C ILE A 48 -24.04 -22.94 15.72
N ASN A 49 -24.30 -24.06 16.39
CA ASN A 49 -24.35 -25.39 15.76
C ASN A 49 -23.09 -25.73 14.95
N ASN A 50 -21.90 -25.46 15.51
CA ASN A 50 -20.62 -25.66 14.83
C ASN A 50 -20.51 -24.93 13.47
N GLY A 51 -21.12 -23.76 13.36
CA GLY A 51 -21.03 -22.89 12.17
C GLY A 51 -22.07 -23.17 11.08
N THR A 52 -22.97 -24.15 11.26
CA THR A 52 -24.04 -24.40 10.28
C THR A 52 -25.23 -23.44 10.41
N SER A 53 -25.21 -22.60 11.45
CA SER A 53 -26.22 -21.58 11.70
C SER A 53 -25.54 -20.34 12.28
N ALA A 54 -26.14 -19.17 12.06
CA ALA A 54 -25.68 -17.92 12.63
C ALA A 54 -26.85 -17.06 13.08
N ILE A 55 -26.72 -16.44 14.26
CA ILE A 55 -27.60 -15.35 14.69
C ILE A 55 -26.92 -14.04 14.30
N VAL A 56 -27.59 -13.23 13.49
CA VAL A 56 -27.10 -11.94 13.04
C VAL A 56 -27.93 -10.84 13.70
N THR A 57 -27.29 -9.87 14.33
CA THR A 57 -27.94 -8.77 15.06
C THR A 57 -27.54 -7.41 14.52
N LEU A 58 -28.45 -6.45 14.61
CA LEU A 58 -28.22 -5.04 14.31
C LEU A 58 -28.91 -4.17 15.35
N TYR A 59 -28.13 -3.37 16.09
CA TYR A 59 -28.67 -2.30 16.93
C TYR A 59 -29.03 -1.10 16.05
N ALA A 60 -30.34 -0.85 15.85
CA ALA A 60 -30.83 0.23 15.00
C ALA A 60 -32.20 0.74 15.48
N PRO A 61 -32.23 1.48 16.60
CA PRO A 61 -33.46 2.07 17.12
C PRO A 61 -34.10 3.05 16.13
N GLY A 62 -35.42 3.16 16.16
CA GLY A 62 -36.18 4.10 15.32
C GLY A 62 -36.34 3.70 13.85
N LYS A 63 -35.79 2.56 13.42
CA LYS A 63 -36.03 2.01 12.07
C LYS A 63 -37.40 1.34 11.97
N ASN A 64 -37.96 1.32 10.77
CA ASN A 64 -39.28 0.78 10.47
C ASN A 64 -39.21 -0.67 9.98
N SER A 65 -38.18 -1.00 9.19
CA SER A 65 -37.96 -2.36 8.70
C SER A 65 -36.49 -2.67 8.51
N VAL A 66 -36.11 -3.92 8.77
CA VAL A 66 -34.76 -4.44 8.48
C VAL A 66 -34.87 -5.86 7.93
N SER A 67 -34.21 -6.12 6.81
CA SER A 67 -33.98 -7.47 6.28
C SER A 67 -32.49 -7.74 6.19
N LEU A 68 -32.10 -9.00 6.34
CA LEU A 68 -30.75 -9.45 6.03
C LEU A 68 -30.71 -9.91 4.58
N ILE A 69 -29.87 -9.33 3.75
CA ILE A 69 -29.69 -9.74 2.35
C ILE A 69 -28.28 -10.28 2.17
N GLY A 70 -28.09 -11.33 1.38
CA GLY A 70 -26.76 -11.89 1.14
C GLY A 70 -26.78 -13.08 0.20
N GLU A 71 -25.61 -13.70 0.03
CA GLU A 71 -25.46 -14.83 -0.90
C GLU A 71 -26.32 -16.05 -0.52
N PHE A 72 -26.61 -16.24 0.77
CA PHE A 72 -27.46 -17.33 1.26
C PHE A 72 -28.95 -17.18 0.90
N ASN A 73 -29.38 -16.01 0.38
CA ASN A 73 -30.76 -15.75 -0.02
C ASN A 73 -30.89 -14.99 -1.33
N ASP A 74 -29.88 -15.08 -2.21
CA ASP A 74 -29.82 -14.40 -3.51
C ASP A 74 -30.06 -12.88 -3.41
N TRP A 75 -29.59 -12.27 -2.31
CA TRP A 75 -29.74 -10.84 -2.02
C TRP A 75 -31.20 -10.35 -1.94
N SER A 76 -32.13 -11.25 -1.63
CA SER A 76 -33.56 -10.94 -1.57
C SER A 76 -33.96 -10.17 -0.31
N ALA A 77 -34.54 -8.98 -0.50
CA ALA A 77 -35.03 -8.11 0.58
C ALA A 77 -36.21 -8.69 1.38
N THR A 78 -36.87 -9.74 0.89
CA THR A 78 -38.07 -10.33 1.51
C THR A 78 -37.86 -11.76 2.01
N ALA A 79 -36.78 -12.42 1.60
CA ALA A 79 -36.51 -13.82 1.99
C ALA A 79 -36.03 -13.96 3.45
N SER A 80 -35.48 -12.90 4.06
CA SER A 80 -34.86 -12.95 5.39
C SER A 80 -35.14 -11.68 6.18
N VAL A 81 -36.42 -11.45 6.43
CA VAL A 81 -36.94 -10.34 7.24
C VAL A 81 -36.55 -10.53 8.71
N MET A 82 -35.89 -9.53 9.31
CA MET A 82 -35.41 -9.63 10.69
C MET A 82 -36.54 -9.44 11.71
N LYS A 83 -36.38 -10.02 12.89
CA LYS A 83 -37.26 -9.81 14.05
C LYS A 83 -36.83 -8.55 14.80
N LYS A 84 -37.78 -7.74 15.26
CA LYS A 84 -37.53 -6.59 16.15
C LYS A 84 -37.67 -7.03 17.62
N THR A 85 -36.76 -6.62 18.49
CA THR A 85 -36.90 -6.86 19.94
C THR A 85 -38.06 -6.08 20.53
N SER A 86 -38.58 -6.54 21.67
CA SER A 86 -39.76 -5.92 22.32
C SER A 86 -39.50 -4.48 22.77
N ASP A 87 -38.25 -4.12 23.08
CA ASP A 87 -37.84 -2.75 23.39
C ASP A 87 -37.70 -1.85 22.14
N GLY A 88 -37.79 -2.44 20.95
CA GLY A 88 -37.74 -1.74 19.66
C GLY A 88 -36.35 -1.31 19.19
N ASN A 89 -35.28 -1.68 19.89
CA ASN A 89 -33.94 -1.15 19.62
C ASN A 89 -33.08 -2.07 18.73
N THR A 90 -33.29 -3.38 18.78
CA THR A 90 -32.43 -4.37 18.14
C THR A 90 -33.21 -5.20 17.12
N TRP A 91 -32.56 -5.52 16.02
CA TRP A 91 -33.06 -6.38 14.97
C TRP A 91 -32.23 -7.66 14.94
N TRP A 92 -32.86 -8.81 14.76
CA TRP A 92 -32.11 -10.08 14.68
C TRP A 92 -32.74 -11.10 13.74
N ILE A 93 -31.92 -12.01 13.20
CA ILE A 93 -32.39 -13.18 12.48
C ILE A 93 -31.44 -14.35 12.70
N GLN A 94 -31.96 -15.58 12.64
CA GLN A 94 -31.13 -16.78 12.56
C GLN A 94 -31.15 -17.31 11.13
N ILE A 95 -29.97 -17.43 10.53
CA ILE A 95 -29.77 -18.11 9.25
C ILE A 95 -29.31 -19.54 9.54
N ASN A 96 -29.89 -20.50 8.84
CA ASN A 96 -29.61 -21.92 9.00
C ASN A 96 -29.08 -22.50 7.68
N ASN A 97 -28.59 -23.74 7.74
CA ASN A 97 -28.06 -24.48 6.59
C ASN A 97 -26.85 -23.77 5.94
N LEU A 98 -26.07 -23.04 6.73
CA LEU A 98 -24.81 -22.49 6.29
C LEU A 98 -23.78 -23.60 6.14
N ASN A 99 -22.89 -23.47 5.16
CA ASN A 99 -21.69 -24.29 5.10
C ASN A 99 -20.60 -23.59 5.93
N PRO A 100 -20.07 -24.21 7.01
CA PRO A 100 -19.04 -23.58 7.85
C PRO A 100 -17.72 -23.31 7.12
N ASN A 101 -17.53 -23.89 5.91
CA ASN A 101 -16.35 -23.67 5.07
C ASN A 101 -16.59 -22.65 3.94
N THR A 102 -17.67 -21.89 3.99
CA THR A 102 -18.02 -20.88 2.98
C THR A 102 -18.15 -19.51 3.64
N GLU A 103 -17.43 -18.52 3.11
CA GLU A 103 -17.69 -17.12 3.44
C GLU A 103 -18.96 -16.67 2.72
N TYR A 104 -19.83 -15.95 3.42
CA TYR A 104 -21.05 -15.39 2.85
C TYR A 104 -21.02 -13.87 2.98
N ALA A 105 -21.06 -13.17 1.85
CA ALA A 105 -21.28 -11.73 1.85
C ALA A 105 -22.74 -11.40 2.20
N TYR A 106 -22.95 -10.41 3.06
CA TYR A 106 -24.29 -9.94 3.45
C TYR A 106 -24.31 -8.44 3.75
N GLN A 107 -25.51 -7.87 3.76
CA GLN A 107 -25.81 -6.49 4.15
C GLN A 107 -27.16 -6.44 4.89
N PHE A 108 -27.37 -5.39 5.65
CA PHE A 108 -28.70 -5.04 6.14
C PHE A 108 -29.40 -4.15 5.12
N TYR A 109 -30.65 -4.50 4.78
CA TYR A 109 -31.55 -3.68 3.99
C TYR A 109 -32.56 -3.01 4.92
N VAL A 110 -32.39 -1.71 5.13
CA VAL A 110 -33.10 -0.92 6.13
C VAL A 110 -34.10 0.00 5.43
N ASP A 111 -35.31 0.06 5.97
CA ASP A 111 -36.39 0.96 5.55
C ASP A 111 -36.70 0.93 4.04
N GLY A 112 -36.43 -0.20 3.39
CA GLY A 112 -36.75 -0.41 1.98
C GLY A 112 -35.88 0.38 1.00
N ASN A 113 -34.78 1.00 1.43
CA ASN A 113 -33.93 1.79 0.54
C ASN A 113 -32.43 1.82 0.91
N LEU A 114 -32.08 1.55 2.17
CA LEU A 114 -30.73 1.74 2.67
C LEU A 114 -30.04 0.38 2.82
N LYS A 115 -28.97 0.17 2.06
CA LYS A 115 -28.06 -0.97 2.25
C LYS A 115 -26.90 -0.53 3.14
N VAL A 116 -26.66 -1.23 4.24
CA VAL A 116 -25.53 -0.99 5.14
C VAL A 116 -24.77 -2.28 5.41
N ALA A 117 -23.44 -2.19 5.45
CA ALA A 117 -22.59 -3.26 5.95
C ALA A 117 -22.80 -3.44 7.45
N ASP A 118 -22.43 -4.61 7.97
CA ASP A 118 -22.41 -4.84 9.41
C ASP A 118 -21.27 -4.04 10.04
N PRO A 119 -21.54 -3.16 11.02
CA PRO A 119 -20.50 -2.40 11.72
C PRO A 119 -19.53 -3.30 12.50
N TYR A 120 -19.88 -4.56 12.75
CA TYR A 120 -19.05 -5.56 13.42
C TYR A 120 -18.39 -6.55 12.45
N SER A 121 -18.50 -6.34 11.14
CA SER A 121 -17.83 -7.22 10.17
C SER A 121 -16.31 -7.07 10.26
N GLU A 122 -15.61 -8.20 10.31
CA GLU A 122 -14.14 -8.26 10.26
C GLU A 122 -13.59 -8.02 8.85
N LYS A 123 -14.45 -8.12 7.82
CA LYS A 123 -14.13 -7.95 6.41
C LYS A 123 -15.22 -7.15 5.70
N VAL A 124 -14.85 -6.05 5.06
CA VAL A 124 -15.75 -5.22 4.26
C VAL A 124 -15.30 -5.31 2.81
N LEU A 125 -16.21 -5.72 1.93
CA LEU A 125 -15.98 -5.76 0.48
C LEU A 125 -16.47 -4.44 -0.14
N ASP A 126 -15.64 -3.81 -0.96
CA ASP A 126 -15.98 -2.63 -1.73
C ASP A 126 -16.10 -3.00 -3.23
N PRO A 127 -17.32 -3.19 -3.77
CA PRO A 127 -17.50 -3.62 -5.15
C PRO A 127 -17.00 -2.59 -6.18
N GLU A 128 -16.83 -1.32 -5.79
CA GLU A 128 -16.30 -0.29 -6.65
C GLU A 128 -14.77 -0.26 -6.64
N ASN A 129 -14.15 -0.45 -5.47
CA ASN A 129 -12.72 -0.26 -5.26
C ASN A 129 -11.89 -1.56 -5.28
N ASP A 130 -12.44 -2.70 -4.83
CA ASP A 130 -11.69 -3.95 -4.67
C ASP A 130 -11.02 -4.38 -5.97
N LYS A 131 -11.69 -4.21 -7.12
CA LYS A 131 -11.14 -4.55 -8.46
C LYS A 131 -9.94 -3.69 -8.89
N TYR A 132 -9.66 -2.60 -8.18
CA TYR A 132 -8.52 -1.72 -8.46
C TYR A 132 -7.38 -1.93 -7.46
N ILE A 133 -7.52 -2.85 -6.50
CA ILE A 133 -6.53 -3.14 -5.47
C ILE A 133 -6.01 -4.56 -5.70
N ALA A 134 -4.74 -4.67 -6.09
CA ALA A 134 -4.03 -5.93 -6.09
C ALA A 134 -3.61 -6.31 -4.66
N VAL A 135 -3.77 -7.57 -4.28
CA VAL A 135 -3.34 -8.12 -3.00
C VAL A 135 -2.01 -8.85 -3.18
N ILE A 136 -0.97 -8.32 -2.56
CA ILE A 136 0.37 -8.90 -2.54
C ILE A 136 0.61 -9.54 -1.19
N MET A 137 1.01 -10.81 -1.16
CA MET A 137 1.27 -11.55 0.07
C MET A 137 2.77 -11.63 0.37
N ASP A 138 3.16 -11.42 1.62
CA ASP A 138 4.51 -11.72 2.10
C ASP A 138 4.73 -13.23 2.15
N MET A 139 5.75 -13.70 1.44
CA MET A 139 6.08 -15.12 1.27
C MET A 139 7.41 -15.42 1.96
N VAL A 140 7.33 -16.01 3.15
CA VAL A 140 8.47 -16.42 3.96
C VAL A 140 8.79 -17.89 3.67
N LEU A 141 9.66 -18.11 2.67
CA LEU A 141 10.17 -19.45 2.33
C LEU A 141 11.69 -19.58 2.52
N ASN A 142 12.38 -18.56 3.03
CA ASN A 142 13.83 -18.61 3.29
C ASN A 142 14.19 -19.43 4.56
N HIS A 143 13.29 -19.51 5.55
CA HIS A 143 13.53 -20.27 6.78
C HIS A 143 12.24 -20.84 7.38
N SER A 144 12.38 -21.69 8.41
CA SER A 144 11.30 -22.14 9.28
C SER A 144 11.77 -22.31 10.73
N PHE A 145 10.88 -22.24 11.72
CA PHE A 145 11.26 -22.42 13.13
C PHE A 145 11.13 -23.88 13.59
N GLY A 146 11.66 -24.19 14.79
CA GLY A 146 11.68 -25.56 15.34
C GLY A 146 10.30 -26.17 15.61
N GLN A 147 9.22 -25.38 15.57
CA GLN A 147 7.85 -25.88 15.61
C GLN A 147 7.39 -26.48 14.28
N SER A 148 8.13 -26.25 13.19
CA SER A 148 7.85 -26.84 11.89
C SER A 148 8.00 -28.35 11.93
N PRO A 149 6.97 -29.13 11.51
CA PRO A 149 7.07 -30.59 11.43
C PRO A 149 8.25 -31.05 10.56
N MET A 150 8.57 -30.30 9.49
CA MET A 150 9.66 -30.62 8.59
C MET A 150 11.04 -30.48 9.26
N VAL A 151 11.16 -29.59 10.26
CA VAL A 151 12.34 -29.51 11.12
C VAL A 151 12.33 -30.66 12.11
N GLN A 152 11.24 -30.85 12.87
CA GLN A 152 11.15 -31.83 13.95
C GLN A 152 11.38 -33.28 13.52
N LEU A 153 10.95 -33.66 12.31
CA LEU A 153 11.15 -35.01 11.77
C LEU A 153 12.62 -35.42 11.65
N TYR A 154 13.52 -34.45 11.52
CA TYR A 154 14.95 -34.66 11.26
C TYR A 154 15.76 -33.64 12.07
N PHE A 155 15.60 -33.67 13.39
CA PHE A 155 16.24 -32.74 14.33
C PHE A 155 17.08 -33.52 15.35
N ASP A 156 18.33 -33.11 15.58
CA ASP A 156 19.21 -33.77 16.56
C ASP A 156 19.07 -33.24 18.00
N GLY A 157 18.18 -32.26 18.20
CA GLY A 157 18.01 -31.52 19.46
C GLY A 157 18.64 -30.13 19.44
N THR A 158 19.48 -29.83 18.45
CA THR A 158 20.13 -28.52 18.26
C THR A 158 19.94 -27.95 16.85
N LYS A 159 19.96 -28.79 15.82
CA LYS A 159 19.82 -28.38 14.42
C LYS A 159 19.24 -29.50 13.54
N PRO A 160 18.81 -29.18 12.30
CA PRO A 160 18.46 -30.19 11.31
C PRO A 160 19.61 -31.17 11.09
N THR A 161 19.30 -32.45 11.01
CA THR A 161 20.27 -33.50 10.73
C THR A 161 20.71 -33.47 9.27
N SER A 162 21.86 -34.07 8.95
CA SER A 162 22.38 -34.13 7.57
C SER A 162 21.52 -34.90 6.58
N ASN A 163 20.60 -35.75 7.07
CA ASN A 163 19.61 -36.45 6.26
C ASN A 163 18.26 -35.71 6.15
N ASN A 164 18.14 -34.48 6.69
CA ASN A 164 16.95 -33.66 6.49
C ASN A 164 16.84 -33.32 4.98
N PRO A 165 15.73 -33.63 4.31
CA PRO A 165 15.62 -33.43 2.88
C PRO A 165 15.36 -31.97 2.47
N TRP A 166 14.98 -31.09 3.43
CA TRP A 166 14.57 -29.71 3.14
C TRP A 166 15.52 -28.63 3.64
N PHE A 167 16.16 -28.83 4.80
CA PHE A 167 16.93 -27.79 5.47
C PHE A 167 18.43 -28.01 5.35
N ASN A 168 19.18 -26.90 5.38
CA ASN A 168 20.60 -26.95 5.65
C ASN A 168 20.84 -27.32 7.12
N VAL A 169 21.91 -28.08 7.40
CA VAL A 169 22.33 -28.38 8.78
C VAL A 169 22.73 -27.09 9.50
N ASP A 170 23.55 -26.29 8.84
CA ASP A 170 23.99 -24.97 9.28
C ASP A 170 23.60 -23.94 8.20
N ALA A 171 23.10 -22.79 8.62
CA ALA A 171 22.65 -21.73 7.71
C ALA A 171 23.78 -21.22 6.80
N LYS A 172 23.43 -20.89 5.56
CA LYS A 172 24.40 -20.42 4.56
C LYS A 172 24.76 -18.94 4.66
N HIS A 173 24.05 -18.18 5.46
CA HIS A 173 24.27 -16.74 5.63
C HIS A 173 23.96 -16.28 7.06
N PRO A 174 24.54 -15.14 7.51
CA PRO A 174 24.43 -14.70 8.91
C PRO A 174 23.08 -14.05 9.26
N PHE A 175 22.26 -13.70 8.26
CA PHE A 175 20.96 -13.03 8.44
C PHE A 175 19.76 -13.98 8.62
N ASN A 176 20.01 -15.28 8.72
CA ASN A 176 18.95 -16.25 8.95
C ASN A 176 18.41 -16.15 10.39
N VAL A 177 17.09 -16.15 10.53
CA VAL A 177 16.40 -16.02 11.83
C VAL A 177 15.77 -17.33 12.32
N GLY A 178 15.77 -18.39 11.50
CA GLY A 178 15.23 -19.71 11.83
C GLY A 178 16.15 -20.86 11.40
N TYR A 179 15.59 -21.93 10.84
CA TYR A 179 16.32 -23.00 10.17
C TYR A 179 16.22 -22.79 8.66
N ASP A 180 17.39 -22.72 8.02
CA ASP A 180 17.60 -22.30 6.64
C ASP A 180 17.18 -23.38 5.63
N PHE A 181 16.31 -23.04 4.68
CA PHE A 181 15.85 -23.98 3.66
C PHE A 181 16.93 -24.18 2.59
N ASN A 182 17.23 -25.44 2.25
CA ASN A 182 18.07 -25.79 1.11
C ASN A 182 17.26 -25.73 -0.19
N HIS A 183 17.28 -24.57 -0.84
CA HIS A 183 16.55 -24.32 -2.09
C HIS A 183 17.14 -25.00 -3.33
N GLU A 184 18.29 -25.66 -3.24
CA GLU A 184 18.78 -26.54 -4.32
C GLU A 184 18.18 -27.94 -4.25
N SER A 185 17.73 -28.37 -3.07
CA SER A 185 17.15 -29.70 -2.86
C SER A 185 15.83 -29.88 -3.61
N ALA A 186 15.60 -31.09 -4.13
CA ALA A 186 14.36 -31.42 -4.82
C ALA A 186 13.12 -31.32 -3.91
N ALA A 187 13.28 -31.67 -2.64
CA ALA A 187 12.18 -31.67 -1.67
C ALA A 187 11.73 -30.23 -1.33
N THR A 188 12.68 -29.30 -1.12
CA THR A 188 12.36 -27.88 -0.89
C THR A 188 11.76 -27.24 -2.12
N LYS A 189 12.33 -27.45 -3.31
CA LYS A 189 11.75 -26.93 -4.56
C LYS A 189 10.30 -27.36 -4.74
N LYS A 190 10.00 -28.65 -4.50
CA LYS A 190 8.63 -29.15 -4.56
C LYS A 190 7.73 -28.47 -3.53
N PHE A 191 8.16 -28.43 -2.27
CA PHE A 191 7.39 -27.81 -1.19
C PHE A 191 7.10 -26.33 -1.46
N SER A 192 8.11 -25.54 -1.81
CA SER A 192 7.97 -24.12 -2.16
C SER A 192 6.98 -23.92 -3.32
N LYS A 193 7.10 -24.71 -4.38
CA LYS A 193 6.18 -24.64 -5.54
C LYS A 193 4.74 -25.03 -5.19
N ASP A 194 4.55 -26.00 -4.30
CA ASP A 194 3.22 -26.37 -3.82
C ASP A 194 2.59 -25.25 -2.97
N VAL A 195 3.36 -24.61 -2.08
CA VAL A 195 2.92 -23.46 -1.27
C VAL A 195 2.56 -22.27 -2.17
N ILE A 196 3.44 -21.90 -3.11
CA ILE A 196 3.21 -20.85 -4.11
C ILE A 196 1.90 -21.10 -4.85
N LYS A 197 1.72 -22.30 -5.42
CA LYS A 197 0.51 -22.67 -6.16
C LYS A 197 -0.75 -22.61 -5.29
N PHE A 198 -0.66 -23.06 -4.04
CA PHE A 198 -1.78 -23.05 -3.11
C PHE A 198 -2.30 -21.62 -2.89
N TRP A 199 -1.41 -20.67 -2.56
CA TRP A 199 -1.82 -19.28 -2.35
C TRP A 199 -2.35 -18.63 -3.62
N MET A 200 -1.71 -18.87 -4.76
CA MET A 200 -2.18 -18.37 -6.06
C MET A 200 -3.58 -18.90 -6.40
N GLN A 201 -3.86 -20.20 -6.20
CA GLN A 201 -5.09 -20.81 -6.68
C GLN A 201 -6.24 -20.81 -5.67
N GLN A 202 -5.93 -20.94 -4.38
CA GLN A 202 -6.96 -21.01 -3.32
C GLN A 202 -7.33 -19.62 -2.80
N TYR A 203 -6.34 -18.76 -2.60
CA TYR A 203 -6.56 -17.41 -2.08
C TYR A 203 -6.62 -16.33 -3.17
N LYS A 204 -6.20 -16.66 -4.41
CA LYS A 204 -6.33 -15.78 -5.58
C LYS A 204 -5.72 -14.39 -5.38
N ILE A 205 -4.60 -14.36 -4.68
CA ILE A 205 -3.76 -13.17 -4.54
C ILE A 205 -3.16 -12.79 -5.90
N ASP A 206 -2.71 -11.53 -6.03
CA ASP A 206 -2.20 -10.95 -7.27
C ASP A 206 -0.66 -10.93 -7.33
N GLY A 207 0.01 -11.24 -6.23
CA GLY A 207 1.46 -11.25 -6.19
C GLY A 207 2.05 -11.74 -4.87
N PHE A 208 3.37 -11.89 -4.88
CA PHE A 208 4.16 -12.12 -3.67
C PHE A 208 5.23 -11.04 -3.47
N ARG A 209 5.51 -10.70 -2.21
CA ARG A 209 6.83 -10.23 -1.79
C ARG A 209 7.56 -11.40 -1.16
N PHE A 210 8.68 -11.83 -1.72
CA PHE A 210 9.51 -12.87 -1.12
C PHE A 210 10.48 -12.25 -0.11
N ASP A 211 10.30 -12.61 1.15
CA ASP A 211 11.09 -12.09 2.27
C ASP A 211 12.48 -12.71 2.30
N LEU A 212 13.46 -11.87 2.65
CA LEU A 212 14.87 -12.18 2.68
C LEU A 212 15.28 -12.99 1.45
N SER A 213 14.93 -12.50 0.26
CA SER A 213 15.07 -13.27 -0.98
C SER A 213 16.55 -13.59 -1.30
N LYS A 214 17.51 -12.83 -0.76
CA LYS A 214 18.94 -13.16 -0.79
C LYS A 214 19.26 -14.51 -0.12
N GLY A 215 18.46 -14.92 0.86
CA GLY A 215 18.63 -16.15 1.65
C GLY A 215 18.38 -17.43 0.87
N PHE A 216 17.84 -17.35 -0.35
CA PHE A 216 17.62 -18.49 -1.24
C PHE A 216 18.93 -18.87 -1.94
N THR A 217 19.96 -19.19 -1.15
CA THR A 217 21.33 -19.44 -1.60
C THR A 217 21.88 -20.71 -0.97
N GLN A 218 22.78 -21.38 -1.69
CA GLN A 218 23.64 -22.42 -1.11
C GLN A 218 25.11 -21.98 -1.00
N THR A 219 25.40 -20.74 -1.37
CA THR A 219 26.72 -20.12 -1.24
C THR A 219 26.94 -19.69 0.21
N GLN A 220 27.98 -20.24 0.84
CA GLN A 220 28.31 -19.88 2.21
C GLN A 220 28.82 -18.42 2.28
N SER A 221 28.27 -17.66 3.20
CA SER A 221 28.71 -16.31 3.55
C SER A 221 28.86 -16.17 5.07
N SER A 222 29.78 -15.29 5.49
CA SER A 222 30.03 -14.96 6.90
C SER A 222 29.61 -13.53 7.26
N GLY A 223 29.26 -12.72 6.26
CA GLY A 223 28.95 -11.29 6.37
C GLY A 223 28.23 -10.80 5.12
N ASP A 224 27.61 -9.62 5.20
CA ASP A 224 26.88 -9.06 4.06
C ASP A 224 27.79 -8.72 2.88
N ASP A 225 29.05 -8.39 3.14
CA ASP A 225 30.07 -8.10 2.13
C ASP A 225 30.29 -9.26 1.15
N VAL A 226 30.09 -10.50 1.61
CA VAL A 226 30.10 -11.70 0.77
C VAL A 226 28.69 -12.06 0.31
N PHE A 227 27.70 -12.00 1.20
CA PHE A 227 26.33 -12.43 0.91
C PHE A 227 25.66 -11.64 -0.23
N ARG A 228 26.00 -10.34 -0.34
CA ARG A 228 25.47 -9.45 -1.39
C ARG A 228 26.08 -9.68 -2.77
N LYS A 229 27.23 -10.35 -2.86
CA LYS A 229 27.91 -10.54 -4.16
C LYS A 229 27.07 -11.41 -5.08
N TYR A 230 27.33 -11.29 -6.38
CA TYR A 230 26.66 -12.08 -7.41
C TYR A 230 26.75 -13.57 -7.12
N ASP A 231 25.59 -14.23 -7.05
CA ASP A 231 25.43 -15.65 -6.83
C ASP A 231 24.61 -16.28 -7.97
N ALA A 232 25.30 -17.01 -8.85
CA ALA A 232 24.68 -17.67 -9.99
C ALA A 232 23.67 -18.77 -9.59
N SER A 233 23.90 -19.45 -8.46
CA SER A 233 22.98 -20.48 -7.94
C SER A 233 21.69 -19.83 -7.45
N ARG A 234 21.80 -18.75 -6.66
CA ARG A 234 20.64 -17.97 -6.19
C ARG A 234 19.82 -17.39 -7.34
N VAL A 235 20.49 -16.84 -8.36
CA VAL A 235 19.81 -16.38 -9.59
C VAL A 235 19.05 -17.50 -10.27
N ALA A 236 19.64 -18.70 -10.39
CA ALA A 236 18.99 -19.85 -11.00
C ALA A 236 17.77 -20.32 -10.20
N ILE A 237 17.84 -20.30 -8.86
CA ILE A 237 16.70 -20.61 -7.97
C ILE A 237 15.55 -19.63 -8.23
N TRP A 238 15.83 -18.32 -8.25
CA TRP A 238 14.79 -17.32 -8.50
C TRP A 238 14.16 -17.43 -9.87
N LYS A 239 14.94 -17.70 -10.91
CA LYS A 239 14.42 -17.94 -12.26
C LYS A 239 13.55 -19.19 -12.34
N ASP A 240 13.88 -20.26 -11.62
CA ASP A 240 13.03 -21.46 -11.54
C ASP A 240 11.67 -21.16 -10.91
N TYR A 241 11.66 -20.44 -9.78
CA TYR A 241 10.42 -20.07 -9.09
C TYR A 241 9.59 -19.06 -9.89
N ASN A 242 10.22 -18.05 -10.49
CA ASN A 242 9.54 -17.09 -11.35
C ASN A 242 8.93 -17.77 -12.60
N SER A 243 9.67 -18.69 -13.23
CA SER A 243 9.16 -19.47 -14.36
C SER A 243 7.97 -20.35 -13.98
N TYR A 244 7.99 -20.94 -12.78
CA TYR A 244 6.88 -21.72 -12.28
C TYR A 244 5.63 -20.85 -12.01
N ILE A 245 5.79 -19.69 -11.37
CA ILE A 245 4.70 -18.72 -11.18
C ILE A 245 4.09 -18.32 -12.53
N LYS A 246 4.92 -17.96 -13.51
CA LYS A 246 4.49 -17.63 -14.88
C LYS A 246 3.79 -18.79 -15.61
N SER A 247 4.11 -20.04 -15.26
CA SER A 247 3.41 -21.21 -15.82
C SER A 247 1.98 -21.36 -15.29
N ILE A 248 1.67 -20.75 -14.14
CA ILE A 248 0.34 -20.71 -13.54
C ILE A 248 -0.42 -19.46 -14.00
N ASP A 249 0.22 -18.28 -13.95
CA ASP A 249 -0.30 -17.02 -14.47
C ASP A 249 0.81 -16.26 -15.22
N PRO A 250 0.81 -16.28 -16.57
CA PRO A 250 1.92 -15.74 -17.35
C PRO A 250 1.98 -14.21 -17.38
N ASN A 251 0.89 -13.50 -17.06
CA ASN A 251 0.77 -12.08 -17.38
C ASN A 251 0.32 -11.18 -16.22
N ASN A 252 -0.27 -11.72 -15.15
CA ASN A 252 -0.94 -10.88 -14.15
C ASN A 252 -0.45 -11.09 -12.71
N PHE A 253 0.70 -11.74 -12.51
CA PHE A 253 1.21 -12.03 -11.17
C PHE A 253 2.50 -11.26 -10.85
N TYR A 254 2.49 -10.48 -9.77
CA TYR A 254 3.66 -9.71 -9.34
C TYR A 254 4.62 -10.59 -8.53
N VAL A 255 5.90 -10.55 -8.87
CA VAL A 255 6.99 -11.20 -8.12
C VAL A 255 7.93 -10.13 -7.63
N ILE A 256 7.79 -9.75 -6.35
CA ILE A 256 8.61 -8.75 -5.68
C ILE A 256 9.61 -9.46 -4.78
N LEU A 257 10.86 -9.05 -4.83
CA LEU A 257 11.94 -9.62 -4.02
C LEU A 257 12.49 -8.58 -3.05
N GLU A 258 12.50 -8.90 -1.75
CA GLU A 258 13.37 -8.23 -0.79
C GLU A 258 14.81 -8.69 -1.06
N HIS A 259 15.46 -8.05 -2.01
CA HIS A 259 16.74 -8.47 -2.57
C HIS A 259 17.69 -7.28 -2.54
N PHE A 260 18.64 -7.28 -1.61
CA PHE A 260 19.63 -6.21 -1.45
C PHE A 260 21.02 -6.71 -1.86
N ALA A 261 21.13 -7.21 -3.09
CA ALA A 261 22.38 -7.77 -3.61
C ALA A 261 23.21 -6.67 -4.29
N GLU A 262 24.30 -7.03 -4.96
CA GLU A 262 24.94 -6.11 -5.88
C GLU A 262 24.11 -5.95 -7.17
N GLU A 263 24.28 -4.79 -7.80
CA GLU A 263 23.44 -4.32 -8.91
C GLU A 263 23.48 -5.26 -10.11
N SER A 264 24.60 -5.99 -10.28
CA SER A 264 24.79 -6.98 -11.36
C SER A 264 23.81 -8.16 -11.24
N GLU A 265 23.48 -8.59 -10.03
CA GLU A 265 22.55 -9.68 -9.76
C GLU A 265 21.11 -9.20 -9.89
N GLU A 266 20.79 -8.11 -9.20
CA GLU A 266 19.46 -7.48 -9.25
C GLU A 266 19.05 -7.17 -10.68
N LYS A 267 19.98 -6.69 -11.52
CA LYS A 267 19.73 -6.45 -12.94
C LYS A 267 19.28 -7.72 -13.66
N VAL A 268 19.91 -8.86 -13.42
CA VAL A 268 19.54 -10.12 -14.08
C VAL A 268 18.15 -10.59 -13.66
N LEU A 269 17.76 -10.35 -12.41
CA LEU A 269 16.43 -10.68 -11.89
C LEU A 269 15.36 -9.69 -12.42
N ALA A 270 15.69 -8.40 -12.48
CA ALA A 270 14.86 -7.37 -13.08
C ALA A 270 14.58 -7.63 -14.56
N ASP A 271 15.62 -7.98 -15.33
CA ASP A 271 15.50 -8.34 -16.76
C ASP A 271 14.64 -9.60 -16.97
N ASP A 272 14.56 -10.48 -15.98
CA ASP A 272 13.65 -11.64 -15.95
C ASP A 272 12.20 -11.25 -15.58
N GLY A 273 11.94 -9.98 -15.30
CA GLY A 273 10.61 -9.43 -15.02
C GLY A 273 10.22 -9.41 -13.54
N MET A 274 11.14 -9.74 -12.63
CA MET A 274 10.91 -9.60 -11.18
C MET A 274 11.06 -8.13 -10.76
N MET A 275 10.45 -7.76 -9.64
CA MET A 275 10.50 -6.44 -9.04
C MET A 275 11.38 -6.47 -7.80
N LEU A 276 12.18 -5.43 -7.56
CA LEU A 276 13.18 -5.38 -6.51
C LEU A 276 12.83 -4.28 -5.53
N TRP A 277 12.86 -4.59 -4.24
CA TRP A 277 12.58 -3.65 -3.17
C TRP A 277 13.75 -2.69 -2.97
N ASN A 278 13.49 -1.39 -2.85
CA ASN A 278 14.53 -0.37 -2.84
C ASN A 278 14.36 0.62 -1.69
N ASN A 279 15.32 0.55 -0.76
CA ASN A 279 15.31 1.30 0.47
C ASN A 279 15.90 2.70 0.28
N LEU A 280 15.07 3.74 0.45
CA LEU A 280 15.52 5.14 0.49
C LEU A 280 15.39 5.76 1.88
N ASN A 281 15.01 4.98 2.90
CA ASN A 281 14.60 5.48 4.20
C ASN A 281 15.66 6.37 4.85
N TYR A 282 16.92 5.92 4.91
CA TYR A 282 17.99 6.68 5.54
C TYR A 282 18.17 8.06 4.90
N ASN A 283 18.33 8.10 3.56
CA ASN A 283 18.56 9.35 2.85
C ASN A 283 17.35 10.28 2.89
N MET A 284 16.13 9.73 2.83
CA MET A 284 14.91 10.52 2.95
C MET A 284 14.71 11.05 4.37
N ASN A 285 15.06 10.28 5.40
CA ASN A 285 15.08 10.74 6.80
C ASN A 285 16.03 11.93 6.98
N GLU A 286 17.27 11.82 6.49
CA GLU A 286 18.23 12.93 6.52
C GLU A 286 17.68 14.16 5.78
N ALA A 287 17.06 13.95 4.60
CA ALA A 287 16.44 15.01 3.83
C ALA A 287 15.29 15.70 4.58
N THR A 288 14.33 14.95 5.13
CA THR A 288 13.16 15.51 5.81
C THR A 288 13.54 16.21 7.11
N MET A 289 14.53 15.68 7.83
CA MET A 289 15.07 16.33 9.03
C MET A 289 15.87 17.60 8.71
N GLY A 290 16.26 17.84 7.46
CA GLY A 290 17.06 19.01 7.07
C GLY A 290 18.57 18.83 7.27
N TRP A 291 19.07 17.60 7.23
CA TRP A 291 20.48 17.24 7.29
C TRP A 291 21.01 16.90 5.89
N ILE A 292 21.68 17.85 5.23
CA ILE A 292 21.92 17.75 3.78
C ILE A 292 22.99 16.71 3.40
N THR A 293 24.06 16.58 4.19
CA THR A 293 25.25 15.78 3.84
C THR A 293 24.92 14.36 3.35
N ASN A 294 23.98 13.68 4.00
CA ASN A 294 23.61 12.29 3.71
C ASN A 294 22.22 12.16 3.07
N SER A 295 21.64 13.27 2.58
CA SER A 295 20.27 13.34 2.07
C SER A 295 20.09 12.95 0.60
N ASN A 296 21.07 12.30 -0.02
CA ASN A 296 21.01 11.93 -1.43
C ASN A 296 20.23 10.64 -1.67
N PHE A 297 19.00 10.75 -2.21
CA PHE A 297 18.14 9.62 -2.54
C PHE A 297 18.08 9.32 -4.06
N GLN A 298 19.15 9.62 -4.82
CA GLN A 298 19.21 9.32 -6.27
C GLN A 298 19.06 7.83 -6.61
N TRP A 299 19.39 6.93 -5.67
CA TRP A 299 19.18 5.49 -5.83
C TRP A 299 17.70 5.09 -5.93
N GLY A 300 16.77 6.05 -5.82
CA GLY A 300 15.38 5.84 -6.25
C GLY A 300 15.21 5.66 -7.76
N PHE A 301 16.16 6.13 -8.58
CA PHE A 301 16.11 5.99 -10.03
C PHE A 301 16.67 4.65 -10.50
N TYR A 302 15.82 3.87 -11.16
CA TYR A 302 16.12 2.53 -11.70
C TYR A 302 17.36 2.45 -12.59
N ALA A 303 17.69 3.53 -13.31
CA ALA A 303 18.88 3.59 -14.15
C ALA A 303 20.19 3.47 -13.34
N ASN A 304 20.21 3.90 -12.07
CA ASN A 304 21.39 3.75 -11.19
C ASN A 304 21.62 2.29 -10.79
N HIS A 305 20.57 1.46 -10.86
CA HIS A 305 20.64 0.01 -10.67
C HIS A 305 20.93 -0.74 -11.99
N GLY A 306 21.08 -0.04 -13.12
CA GLY A 306 21.26 -0.63 -14.44
C GLY A 306 19.99 -1.28 -15.01
N PHE A 307 18.82 -1.02 -14.42
CA PHE A 307 17.56 -1.58 -14.89
C PHE A 307 17.10 -0.88 -16.18
N SER A 308 16.40 -1.61 -17.03
CA SER A 308 15.87 -1.09 -18.29
C SER A 308 14.47 -0.47 -18.15
N LYS A 309 13.75 -0.83 -17.07
CA LYS A 309 12.37 -0.43 -16.81
C LYS A 309 12.22 0.03 -15.37
N SER A 310 11.44 1.09 -15.19
CA SER A 310 11.20 1.66 -13.86
C SER A 310 10.30 0.78 -12.99
N GLU A 311 9.47 -0.04 -13.63
CA GLU A 311 8.52 -0.97 -13.04
C GLU A 311 9.19 -2.04 -12.19
N ASN A 312 10.46 -2.35 -12.48
CA ASN A 312 11.22 -3.36 -11.73
C ASN A 312 11.77 -2.83 -10.39
N LEU A 313 11.60 -1.56 -10.03
CA LEU A 313 12.13 -0.99 -8.78
C LEU A 313 11.02 -0.43 -7.88
N VAL A 314 10.75 -1.09 -6.77
CA VAL A 314 9.76 -0.69 -5.76
C VAL A 314 10.45 0.14 -4.68
N SER A 315 10.52 1.45 -4.90
CA SER A 315 11.17 2.39 -3.98
C SER A 315 10.26 2.84 -2.84
N TYR A 316 10.85 3.01 -1.65
CA TYR A 316 10.13 3.48 -0.47
C TYR A 316 10.97 4.40 0.41
N GLY A 317 10.31 5.37 1.06
CA GLY A 317 10.92 6.20 2.11
C GLY A 317 10.69 5.64 3.52
N GLU A 318 9.74 4.71 3.67
CA GLU A 318 9.40 4.06 4.94
C GLU A 318 9.02 2.60 4.69
N SER A 319 9.40 1.72 5.60
CA SER A 319 8.92 0.35 5.65
C SER A 319 8.68 -0.08 7.09
N HIS A 320 8.31 -1.34 7.28
CA HIS A 320 8.20 -1.92 8.61
C HIS A 320 9.57 -2.04 9.32
N ASP A 321 10.68 -2.13 8.58
CA ASP A 321 12.03 -2.36 9.10
C ASP A 321 12.80 -1.11 9.53
N GLU A 322 12.44 0.09 9.09
CA GLU A 322 13.18 1.31 9.44
C GLU A 322 12.35 2.35 10.17
N GLU A 323 13.02 3.19 10.95
CA GLU A 323 12.34 4.23 11.73
C GLU A 323 11.57 5.22 10.83
N ARG A 324 10.45 5.72 11.36
CA ARG A 324 9.48 6.52 10.62
C ARG A 324 10.02 7.94 10.39
N LEU A 325 9.74 8.50 9.22
CA LEU A 325 10.13 9.86 8.84
C LEU A 325 9.63 10.85 9.87
N ASN A 326 8.36 10.75 10.31
CA ASN A 326 7.81 11.78 11.19
C ASN A 326 8.35 11.65 12.59
N PHE A 327 8.55 10.41 13.06
CA PHE A 327 9.22 10.18 14.33
C PHE A 327 10.61 10.85 14.33
N LYS A 328 11.40 10.65 13.27
CA LYS A 328 12.73 11.24 13.11
C LYS A 328 12.68 12.76 12.99
N ASN A 329 11.79 13.31 12.17
CA ASN A 329 11.58 14.75 12.02
C ASN A 329 11.24 15.40 13.37
N PHE A 330 10.27 14.84 14.08
CA PHE A 330 9.80 15.38 15.35
C PHE A 330 10.86 15.27 16.46
N THR A 331 11.69 14.22 16.44
CA THR A 331 12.68 13.96 17.51
C THR A 331 14.04 14.62 17.24
N TYR A 332 14.50 14.62 15.99
CA TYR A 332 15.88 14.95 15.59
C TYR A 332 15.96 15.99 14.45
N GLY A 333 14.83 16.55 14.03
CA GLY A 333 14.78 17.57 12.98
C GLY A 333 15.68 18.78 13.29
N ASN A 334 16.30 19.30 12.25
CA ASN A 334 17.14 20.47 12.30
C ASN A 334 16.30 21.76 12.49
N ALA A 335 16.97 22.87 12.79
CA ALA A 335 16.36 24.18 12.93
C ALA A 335 17.34 25.29 12.55
N SER A 336 16.81 26.40 12.04
CA SER A 336 17.56 27.64 11.87
C SER A 336 16.64 28.85 11.99
N GLY A 337 17.02 29.82 12.81
CA GLY A 337 16.18 30.98 13.11
C GLY A 337 14.80 30.57 13.63
N SER A 338 13.75 31.03 12.95
CA SER A 338 12.35 30.69 13.29
C SER A 338 11.84 29.41 12.65
N TYR A 339 12.61 28.77 11.75
CA TYR A 339 12.21 27.53 11.12
C TYR A 339 12.71 26.34 11.95
N ILE A 340 11.77 25.62 12.59
CA ILE A 340 12.07 24.57 13.57
C ILE A 340 11.27 23.32 13.19
N ILE A 341 11.95 22.22 12.89
CA ILE A 341 11.30 20.94 12.57
C ILE A 341 11.04 20.13 13.85
N LYS A 342 12.05 20.01 14.72
CA LYS A 342 11.97 19.24 15.96
C LYS A 342 10.87 19.77 16.90
N GLY A 343 10.03 18.87 17.38
CA GLY A 343 8.92 19.20 18.28
C GLY A 343 7.78 20.00 17.64
N ASN A 344 7.81 20.25 16.32
CA ASN A 344 6.81 21.03 15.62
C ASN A 344 6.09 20.16 14.58
N LEU A 345 4.92 19.65 14.95
CA LEU A 345 4.15 18.73 14.12
C LEU A 345 3.78 19.33 12.76
N ALA A 346 3.33 20.58 12.72
CA ALA A 346 2.95 21.21 11.47
C ALA A 346 4.15 21.32 10.51
N THR A 347 5.32 21.70 11.03
CA THR A 347 6.54 21.79 10.21
C THR A 347 7.03 20.40 9.80
N SER A 348 7.05 19.42 10.70
CA SER A 348 7.50 18.06 10.40
C SER A 348 6.65 17.40 9.31
N LEU A 349 5.33 17.55 9.36
CA LEU A 349 4.42 17.04 8.33
C LEU A 349 4.62 17.77 6.98
N LYS A 350 4.91 19.08 6.99
CA LYS A 350 5.28 19.79 5.75
C LYS A 350 6.57 19.27 5.11
N ARG A 351 7.52 18.76 5.89
CA ARG A 351 8.71 18.08 5.36
C ARG A 351 8.34 16.78 4.64
N GLU A 352 7.36 16.06 5.15
CA GLU A 352 6.86 14.82 4.53
C GLU A 352 6.06 15.07 3.27
N GLU A 353 5.27 16.15 3.21
CA GLU A 353 4.61 16.57 1.97
C GLU A 353 5.64 16.75 0.84
N MET A 354 6.74 17.46 1.13
CA MET A 354 7.83 17.65 0.17
C MET A 354 8.51 16.32 -0.19
N ALA A 355 8.80 15.46 0.78
CA ALA A 355 9.41 14.15 0.51
C ALA A 355 8.51 13.25 -0.34
N ALA A 356 7.19 13.25 -0.09
CA ALA A 356 6.22 12.53 -0.89
C ALA A 356 6.18 13.06 -2.33
N ALA A 357 6.21 14.38 -2.52
CA ALA A 357 6.25 14.99 -3.85
C ALA A 357 7.44 14.47 -4.67
N PHE A 358 8.61 14.34 -4.06
CA PHE A 358 9.80 13.77 -4.70
C PHE A 358 9.71 12.26 -4.88
N LEU A 359 9.20 11.51 -3.89
CA LEU A 359 9.04 10.06 -3.98
C LEU A 359 8.12 9.67 -5.14
N PHE A 360 6.97 10.34 -5.29
CA PHE A 360 6.03 10.06 -6.37
C PHE A 360 6.48 10.58 -7.75
N ALA A 361 7.37 11.57 -7.79
CA ALA A 361 8.02 12.05 -9.02
C ALA A 361 9.02 11.04 -9.60
N ILE A 362 9.64 10.19 -8.77
CA ILE A 362 10.56 9.16 -9.23
C ILE A 362 9.75 8.10 -10.02
N PRO A 363 10.14 7.77 -11.27
CA PRO A 363 9.47 6.73 -12.07
C PRO A 363 9.41 5.36 -11.36
N GLY A 364 8.43 4.55 -11.73
CA GLY A 364 8.21 3.21 -11.16
C GLY A 364 7.27 3.16 -9.96
N PRO A 365 6.96 1.95 -9.45
CA PRO A 365 6.10 1.72 -8.29
C PRO A 365 6.70 2.30 -7.01
N LYS A 366 5.82 2.61 -6.05
CA LYS A 366 6.16 3.19 -4.76
C LYS A 366 5.41 2.46 -3.68
N MET A 367 6.07 2.21 -2.56
CA MET A 367 5.44 1.68 -1.37
C MET A 367 5.32 2.79 -0.33
N VAL A 368 4.13 2.88 0.27
CA VAL A 368 3.83 3.74 1.42
C VAL A 368 3.52 2.79 2.57
N TRP A 369 4.19 2.97 3.69
CA TRP A 369 3.88 2.20 4.89
C TRP A 369 2.65 2.81 5.57
N GLN A 370 1.77 1.97 6.10
CA GLN A 370 0.51 2.31 6.78
C GLN A 370 0.69 3.50 7.72
N PHE A 371 -0.20 4.48 7.57
CA PHE A 371 -0.19 5.76 8.29
C PHE A 371 0.96 6.71 7.92
N GLY A 372 1.89 6.35 7.03
CA GLY A 372 2.91 7.27 6.52
C GLY A 372 2.28 8.48 5.80
N GLU A 373 1.15 8.29 5.12
CA GLU A 373 0.34 9.35 4.53
C GLU A 373 -0.34 10.28 5.56
N LEU A 374 -0.29 9.92 6.85
CA LEU A 374 -0.77 10.70 7.99
C LEU A 374 0.37 11.07 8.96
N GLY A 375 1.61 10.82 8.55
CA GLY A 375 2.84 11.12 9.30
C GLY A 375 3.00 10.27 10.55
N TYR A 376 2.97 8.95 10.40
CA TYR A 376 3.15 8.01 11.50
C TYR A 376 4.43 8.31 12.29
N ASP A 377 4.28 8.53 13.60
CA ASP A 377 5.32 9.02 14.50
C ASP A 377 5.51 8.10 15.70
N VAL A 378 5.12 6.83 15.57
CA VAL A 378 5.40 5.82 16.59
C VAL A 378 6.76 5.19 16.31
N ASN A 379 7.62 5.23 17.31
CA ASN A 379 8.95 4.62 17.31
C ASN A 379 8.90 3.14 16.89
N ILE A 380 9.86 2.73 16.05
CA ILE A 380 10.00 1.35 15.59
C ILE A 380 10.17 0.31 16.72
N ASP A 381 10.74 0.70 17.86
CA ASP A 381 10.96 -0.14 19.04
C ASP A 381 9.80 -0.08 20.06
N PHE A 382 8.69 0.58 19.74
CA PHE A 382 7.47 0.50 20.57
C PHE A 382 7.02 -0.96 20.67
N ASN A 383 6.88 -1.49 21.89
CA ASN A 383 6.66 -2.91 22.18
C ASN A 383 7.75 -3.86 21.63
N GLY A 384 8.97 -3.35 21.41
CA GLY A 384 10.04 -4.05 20.71
C GLY A 384 9.93 -3.90 19.19
N ARG A 385 11.05 -4.13 18.49
CA ARG A 385 11.19 -3.88 17.05
C ARG A 385 10.07 -4.54 16.21
N THR A 386 9.83 -5.82 16.44
CA THR A 386 8.78 -6.62 15.77
C THR A 386 7.46 -6.65 16.54
N GLY A 387 7.32 -5.86 17.61
CA GLY A 387 6.11 -5.80 18.42
C GLY A 387 4.99 -5.05 17.71
N GLU A 388 3.75 -5.38 18.07
CA GLU A 388 2.55 -4.71 17.56
C GLU A 388 2.59 -3.20 17.86
N LYS A 389 2.40 -2.41 16.80
CA LYS A 389 2.35 -0.96 16.85
C LYS A 389 0.89 -0.49 16.89
N PRO A 390 0.57 0.59 17.61
CA PRO A 390 -0.80 1.05 17.76
C PRO A 390 -1.36 1.55 16.43
N ILE A 391 -2.61 1.17 16.15
CA ILE A 391 -3.40 1.69 15.03
C ILE A 391 -3.83 3.12 15.35
N ARG A 392 -3.70 4.04 14.37
CA ARG A 392 -3.86 5.49 14.57
C ARG A 392 -4.90 6.14 13.66
N TRP A 393 -6.08 5.54 13.54
CA TRP A 393 -7.16 6.10 12.71
C TRP A 393 -7.58 7.51 13.15
N GLU A 394 -7.40 7.86 14.42
CA GLU A 394 -7.66 9.21 14.94
C GLU A 394 -6.77 10.29 14.31
N TYR A 395 -5.63 9.92 13.70
CA TYR A 395 -4.74 10.88 13.01
C TYR A 395 -5.45 11.61 11.88
N PHE A 396 -6.44 10.98 11.25
CA PHE A 396 -7.22 11.59 10.17
C PHE A 396 -8.03 12.80 10.63
N ASN A 397 -8.32 12.93 11.93
CA ASN A 397 -9.08 14.04 12.49
C ASN A 397 -8.20 15.24 12.86
N GLU A 398 -6.87 15.10 12.86
CA GLU A 398 -5.95 16.21 13.10
C GLU A 398 -5.73 17.00 11.80
N PRO A 399 -5.96 18.33 11.76
CA PRO A 399 -5.95 19.09 10.52
C PRO A 399 -4.66 19.03 9.70
N ASN A 400 -3.49 19.05 10.34
CA ASN A 400 -2.21 19.02 9.61
C ASN A 400 -1.94 17.64 9.01
N ARG A 401 -2.26 16.56 9.73
CA ARG A 401 -2.16 15.18 9.23
C ARG A 401 -3.14 14.94 8.09
N LYS A 402 -4.37 15.44 8.21
CA LYS A 402 -5.34 15.40 7.10
C LYS A 402 -4.85 16.15 5.87
N ALA A 403 -4.16 17.28 6.06
CA ALA A 403 -3.54 18.00 4.94
C ALA A 403 -2.42 17.19 4.26
N LEU A 404 -1.58 16.49 5.03
CA LEU A 404 -0.59 15.55 4.49
C LEU A 404 -1.26 14.45 3.66
N TYR A 405 -2.32 13.84 4.19
CA TYR A 405 -3.10 12.81 3.49
C TYR A 405 -3.63 13.34 2.15
N ASP A 406 -4.18 14.56 2.13
CA ASP A 406 -4.71 15.18 0.91
C ASP A 406 -3.61 15.42 -0.13
N VAL A 407 -2.40 15.75 0.30
CA VAL A 407 -1.22 15.88 -0.58
C VAL A 407 -0.82 14.53 -1.14
N TYR A 408 -0.72 13.47 -0.32
CA TYR A 408 -0.43 12.11 -0.78
C TYR A 408 -1.47 11.64 -1.80
N ALA A 409 -2.76 11.76 -1.49
CA ALA A 409 -3.85 11.38 -2.37
C ALA A 409 -3.79 12.12 -3.71
N LYS A 410 -3.50 13.43 -3.67
CA LYS A 410 -3.32 14.24 -4.88
C LYS A 410 -2.11 13.78 -5.70
N LEU A 411 -0.95 13.59 -5.09
CA LEU A 411 0.27 13.14 -5.80
C LEU A 411 0.09 11.76 -6.44
N ILE A 412 -0.56 10.82 -5.74
CA ILE A 412 -0.89 9.50 -6.27
C ILE A 412 -1.83 9.64 -7.48
N LYS A 413 -2.86 10.50 -7.38
CA LYS A 413 -3.76 10.78 -8.51
C LYS A 413 -3.00 11.34 -9.72
N LEU A 414 -2.12 12.32 -9.49
CA LEU A 414 -1.29 12.89 -10.56
C LEU A 414 -0.41 11.82 -11.21
N LYS A 415 0.26 10.97 -10.41
CA LYS A 415 1.09 9.88 -10.91
C LYS A 415 0.31 8.88 -11.76
N ARG A 416 -0.91 8.51 -11.33
CA ARG A 416 -1.75 7.54 -12.04
C ARG A 416 -2.34 8.10 -13.35
N ASN A 417 -2.70 9.38 -13.37
CA ASN A 417 -3.44 9.97 -14.48
C ASN A 417 -2.56 10.62 -15.56
N ASN A 418 -1.25 10.73 -15.33
CA ASN A 418 -0.34 11.44 -16.24
C ASN A 418 0.87 10.54 -16.55
N SER A 419 1.01 10.11 -17.81
CA SER A 419 2.06 9.19 -18.28
C SER A 419 3.48 9.66 -18.05
N ILE A 420 3.70 10.99 -18.03
CA ILE A 420 5.01 11.61 -17.78
C ILE A 420 5.68 11.16 -16.47
N PHE A 421 4.93 10.69 -15.48
CA PHE A 421 5.47 10.12 -14.24
C PHE A 421 6.14 8.74 -14.42
N ASN A 422 6.01 8.14 -15.61
CA ASN A 422 6.73 6.95 -16.06
C ASN A 422 7.77 7.30 -17.14
N SER A 423 8.10 8.59 -17.30
CA SER A 423 9.06 9.03 -18.31
C SER A 423 10.43 8.37 -18.10
N THR A 424 11.02 7.90 -19.20
CA THR A 424 12.41 7.44 -19.25
C THR A 424 13.42 8.58 -19.37
N SER A 425 12.95 9.80 -19.61
CA SER A 425 13.77 11.00 -19.77
C SER A 425 13.66 11.88 -18.53
N SER A 426 14.55 11.63 -17.56
CA SER A 426 14.65 12.40 -16.32
C SER A 426 16.01 13.08 -16.15
N THR A 427 16.02 14.29 -15.60
CA THR A 427 17.23 14.97 -15.10
C THR A 427 16.97 15.42 -13.67
N TYR A 428 17.90 15.23 -12.75
CA TYR A 428 17.68 15.53 -11.34
C TYR A 428 18.96 16.00 -10.64
N ASN A 429 18.79 16.74 -9.55
CA ASN A 429 19.81 16.93 -8.53
C ASN A 429 19.15 16.62 -7.18
N LEU A 430 19.64 15.58 -6.52
CA LEU A 430 19.13 15.13 -5.23
C LEU A 430 20.20 15.23 -4.12
N THR A 431 21.34 15.87 -4.36
CA THR A 431 22.45 15.95 -3.40
C THR A 431 22.45 17.24 -2.59
N SER A 432 22.05 18.38 -3.18
CA SER A 432 22.09 19.68 -2.51
C SER A 432 20.87 19.97 -1.63
N GLY A 433 20.90 21.12 -0.92
CA GLY A 433 19.78 21.64 -0.15
C GLY A 433 18.55 21.95 -1.02
N VAL A 434 18.75 22.60 -2.17
CA VAL A 434 17.73 22.59 -3.23
C VAL A 434 17.84 21.28 -3.99
N LYS A 435 16.76 20.52 -4.05
CA LYS A 435 16.64 19.32 -4.86
C LYS A 435 15.65 19.55 -5.99
N TYR A 436 15.84 18.89 -7.12
CA TYR A 436 14.86 18.89 -8.21
C TYR A 436 14.82 17.58 -9.00
N ILE A 437 13.66 17.30 -9.59
CA ILE A 437 13.44 16.25 -10.59
C ILE A 437 12.72 16.87 -11.78
N LYS A 438 13.31 16.80 -12.96
CA LYS A 438 12.73 17.20 -14.24
C LYS A 438 12.38 15.95 -15.04
N LEU A 439 11.11 15.77 -15.37
CA LEU A 439 10.58 14.71 -16.23
C LEU A 439 10.17 15.32 -17.57
N VAL A 440 10.49 14.65 -18.68
CA VAL A 440 10.14 15.10 -20.03
C VAL A 440 9.43 13.99 -20.78
N GLU A 441 8.29 14.28 -21.40
CA GLU A 441 7.57 13.35 -22.28
C GLU A 441 7.02 14.11 -23.48
N GLY A 442 7.59 13.82 -24.66
CA GLY A 442 7.28 14.58 -25.88
C GLY A 442 7.59 16.06 -25.69
N THR A 443 6.57 16.92 -25.80
CA THR A 443 6.67 18.37 -25.59
C THR A 443 6.30 18.80 -24.18
N ASN A 444 5.86 17.89 -23.31
CA ASN A 444 5.51 18.21 -21.94
C ASN A 444 6.73 18.05 -21.02
N THR A 445 6.83 18.95 -20.05
CA THR A 445 7.87 18.92 -19.03
C THR A 445 7.22 19.16 -17.68
N VAL A 446 7.59 18.36 -16.69
CA VAL A 446 7.23 18.54 -15.27
C VAL A 446 8.51 18.71 -14.46
N VAL A 447 8.56 19.71 -13.59
CA VAL A 447 9.68 19.98 -12.68
C VAL A 447 9.19 20.01 -11.26
N PHE A 448 9.70 19.08 -10.45
CA PHE A 448 9.62 19.09 -9.00
C PHE A 448 10.83 19.85 -8.49
N VAL A 449 10.62 20.83 -7.62
CA VAL A 449 11.70 21.57 -6.96
C VAL A 449 11.34 21.76 -5.48
N GLY A 450 12.31 21.61 -4.59
CA GLY A 450 12.09 21.79 -3.16
C GLY A 450 13.37 22.17 -2.40
N ASN A 451 13.21 22.99 -1.37
CA ASN A 451 14.29 23.37 -0.46
C ASN A 451 14.28 22.47 0.78
N PHE A 452 15.13 21.46 0.77
CA PHE A 452 15.37 20.55 1.88
C PHE A 452 16.29 21.13 2.96
N ASP A 453 16.80 22.35 2.81
CA ASP A 453 17.53 23.03 3.89
C ASP A 453 16.57 23.64 4.92
N VAL A 454 17.13 24.09 6.06
CA VAL A 454 16.46 24.87 7.09
C VAL A 454 16.68 26.38 6.95
N VAL A 455 17.39 26.81 5.89
CA VAL A 455 17.59 28.21 5.51
C VAL A 455 17.12 28.49 4.09
N ASN A 456 16.95 29.78 3.76
CA ASN A 456 16.63 30.19 2.39
C ASN A 456 17.73 29.71 1.43
N GLN A 457 17.34 29.14 0.30
CA GLN A 457 18.26 28.67 -0.73
C GLN A 457 17.89 29.22 -2.10
N ASN A 458 18.89 29.48 -2.94
CA ASN A 458 18.66 29.91 -4.32
C ASN A 458 18.55 28.68 -5.23
N ALA A 459 17.39 28.51 -5.86
CA ALA A 459 17.19 27.54 -6.92
C ALA A 459 17.60 28.17 -8.26
N ASN A 460 18.47 27.48 -8.99
CA ASN A 460 18.84 27.78 -10.37
C ASN A 460 18.71 26.49 -11.19
N ILE A 461 17.60 26.35 -11.90
CA ILE A 461 17.22 25.11 -12.57
C ILE A 461 16.84 25.41 -14.01
N ASP A 462 17.38 24.65 -14.97
CA ASP A 462 16.93 24.70 -16.34
C ASP A 462 15.60 23.93 -16.51
N PHE A 463 14.53 24.67 -16.73
CA PHE A 463 13.19 24.17 -17.04
C PHE A 463 13.05 23.79 -18.53
N GLY A 464 14.02 24.14 -19.37
CA GLY A 464 14.07 23.81 -20.80
C GLY A 464 13.23 24.72 -21.70
N SER A 465 12.34 25.55 -21.15
CA SER A 465 11.55 26.51 -21.94
C SER A 465 10.99 27.67 -21.10
N SER A 466 10.85 28.83 -21.75
CA SER A 466 10.19 30.02 -21.20
C SER A 466 8.66 29.93 -21.30
N GLY A 467 7.96 30.97 -20.83
CA GLY A 467 6.51 31.08 -20.85
C GLY A 467 5.85 30.60 -19.56
N THR A 468 4.53 30.35 -19.63
CA THR A 468 3.73 29.98 -18.45
C THR A 468 4.00 28.53 -18.03
N TRP A 469 4.03 28.32 -16.72
CA TRP A 469 4.14 27.03 -16.05
C TRP A 469 3.07 26.95 -14.96
N LEU A 470 2.36 25.84 -14.88
CA LEU A 470 1.29 25.63 -13.92
C LEU A 470 1.84 24.89 -12.70
N ASP A 471 1.62 25.40 -11.49
CA ASP A 471 1.92 24.67 -10.27
C ASP A 471 0.74 23.73 -9.93
N ALA A 472 1.02 22.45 -9.71
CA ALA A 472 0.00 21.50 -9.30
C ALA A 472 -0.64 21.86 -7.95
N PHE A 473 0.06 22.61 -7.07
CA PHE A 473 -0.42 22.97 -5.73
C PHE A 473 -0.82 24.44 -5.58
N GLY A 474 -0.70 25.25 -6.62
CA GLY A 474 -0.85 26.69 -6.49
C GLY A 474 -1.17 27.41 -7.80
N SER A 475 -0.68 28.64 -7.89
CA SER A 475 -0.86 29.50 -9.06
C SER A 475 0.24 29.28 -10.10
N SER A 476 -0.01 29.70 -11.33
CA SER A 476 0.98 29.63 -12.41
C SER A 476 2.10 30.65 -12.24
N ILE A 477 3.29 30.33 -12.76
CA ILE A 477 4.40 31.26 -12.94
C ILE A 477 4.64 31.53 -14.43
N SER A 478 5.29 32.65 -14.76
CA SER A 478 5.75 32.95 -16.12
C SER A 478 7.25 33.17 -16.11
N LEU A 479 7.98 32.35 -16.88
CA LEU A 479 9.43 32.46 -17.04
C LEU A 479 9.76 33.25 -18.31
N THR A 480 10.69 34.20 -18.22
CA THR A 480 11.16 34.98 -19.38
C THR A 480 12.27 34.26 -20.14
N SER A 481 12.95 33.30 -19.52
CA SER A 481 13.94 32.40 -20.12
C SER A 481 13.62 30.94 -19.80
N ASN A 482 14.47 30.00 -20.21
CA ASN A 482 14.36 28.59 -19.84
C ASN A 482 14.76 28.30 -18.39
N SER A 483 15.24 29.28 -17.63
CA SER A 483 15.76 29.07 -16.28
C SER A 483 14.78 29.53 -15.20
N TYR A 484 14.56 28.69 -14.21
CA TYR A 484 13.93 29.05 -12.95
C TYR A 484 15.00 29.53 -11.97
N ASN A 485 14.96 30.83 -11.65
CA ASN A 485 15.86 31.49 -10.70
C ASN A 485 15.03 32.14 -9.60
N LYS A 486 14.89 31.45 -8.46
CA LYS A 486 14.11 31.91 -7.30
C LYS A 486 14.78 31.52 -6.00
N THR A 487 14.63 32.37 -4.99
CA THR A 487 14.93 32.00 -3.61
C THR A 487 13.73 31.25 -3.05
N LEU A 488 13.98 30.06 -2.51
CA LEU A 488 12.99 29.21 -1.85
C LEU A 488 13.19 29.30 -0.34
N ALA A 489 12.11 29.49 0.40
CA ALA A 489 12.09 29.38 1.85
C ALA A 489 12.34 27.91 2.30
N PRO A 490 12.74 27.67 3.56
CA PRO A 490 12.91 26.31 4.08
C PRO A 490 11.63 25.49 3.96
N GLY A 491 11.72 24.29 3.38
CA GLY A 491 10.58 23.39 3.16
C GLY A 491 9.59 23.84 2.07
N GLU A 492 9.87 24.94 1.36
CA GLU A 492 9.10 25.33 0.18
C GLU A 492 9.36 24.34 -0.96
N TYR A 493 8.28 23.89 -1.62
CA TYR A 493 8.35 23.02 -2.79
C TYR A 493 7.25 23.36 -3.79
N HIS A 494 7.49 23.00 -5.05
CA HIS A 494 6.57 23.21 -6.15
C HIS A 494 6.61 22.05 -7.15
N VAL A 495 5.48 21.85 -7.85
CA VAL A 495 5.36 20.89 -8.94
C VAL A 495 4.89 21.64 -10.18
N PHE A 496 5.84 22.14 -10.95
CA PHE A 496 5.55 22.91 -12.15
C PHE A 496 5.38 22.01 -13.36
N SER A 497 4.39 22.30 -14.21
CA SER A 497 4.16 21.58 -15.46
C SER A 497 3.85 22.53 -16.60
N LYS A 498 4.28 22.18 -17.82
CA LYS A 498 3.87 22.90 -19.04
C LYS A 498 2.43 22.65 -19.42
N VAL A 499 1.92 21.47 -19.11
CA VAL A 499 0.54 21.08 -19.37
C VAL A 499 -0.16 20.81 -18.04
N ALA A 500 -1.43 21.19 -17.91
CA ALA A 500 -2.19 20.93 -16.69
C ALA A 500 -2.21 19.42 -16.37
N LEU A 501 -1.75 19.06 -15.17
CA LEU A 501 -1.78 17.68 -14.69
C LEU A 501 -3.19 17.34 -14.18
N LYS A 502 -3.61 16.09 -14.41
CA LYS A 502 -4.98 15.59 -14.13
C LYS A 502 -5.08 14.77 -12.85
#